data_AF-A0A7W0SNY5-F1
#
_entry.id   AF-A0A7W0SNY5-F1
#
_cell.length_a   1.000
_cell.length_b   1.000
_cell.length_c   1.000
_cell.angle_alpha   90.00
_cell.angle_beta   90.00
_cell.angle_gamma   90.00
#
_symmetry.space_group_name_H-M   'P 1'
#
loop_
_entity.id
_entity.type
_entity.pdbx_description
1 polymer ?
#
loop_
_entity_poly.entity_id
_entity_poly.type
_entity_poly.pdbx_seq_one_letter_code
_entity_poly.pdbx_strand_id
1 'polypeptide(L)'
;MNQGTHPEELPAEVLDDVASVVGAEVTLLSRLPGGVNAGAMRVQLAGRANAVLKAEPRAHPNHLDETLRAQRVVEHMRRRGYPTPAWLGVGATATHVWHLMDFVDAAPAPELTPSIVEQLMEIIELQAGQASEPYDHWSYAWRVATGQESAVAGLDFNETPEQSLLRQSVARLSGYSSVVS
;
A
#
# COMPACT_ATOMS: atom_id res chain seq x y z
N MET A 1 -22.26 -17.66 6.93
CA MET A 1 -23.26 -17.21 5.92
C MET A 1 -23.49 -15.73 6.15
N ASN A 2 -22.77 -14.85 5.45
CA ASN A 2 -23.13 -13.44 5.31
C ASN A 2 -23.59 -13.27 3.86
N GLN A 3 -24.92 -13.22 3.68
CA GLN A 3 -25.53 -12.89 2.41
C GLN A 3 -25.60 -11.37 2.27
N GLY A 4 -25.20 -10.88 1.10
CA GLY A 4 -25.63 -9.59 0.57
C GLY A 4 -24.86 -8.37 1.07
N THR A 5 -23.70 -8.12 0.48
CA THR A 5 -23.28 -6.75 0.20
C THR A 5 -22.95 -6.69 -1.28
N HIS A 6 -23.64 -5.79 -1.99
CA HIS A 6 -23.27 -5.33 -3.31
C HIS A 6 -21.75 -5.08 -3.34
N PRO A 7 -21.04 -5.23 -4.48
CA PRO A 7 -19.68 -4.72 -4.57
C PRO A 7 -19.75 -3.28 -4.04
N GLU A 8 -18.93 -2.92 -3.05
CA GLU A 8 -18.79 -1.51 -2.66
C GLU A 8 -18.44 -0.78 -3.95
N GLU A 9 -19.44 -0.13 -4.55
CA GLU A 9 -19.33 0.42 -5.88
C GLU A 9 -18.29 1.54 -5.78
N LEU A 10 -17.22 1.41 -6.55
CA LEU A 10 -16.28 2.51 -6.69
C LEU A 10 -17.07 3.72 -7.17
N PRO A 11 -16.93 4.90 -6.53
CA PRO A 11 -17.60 6.10 -6.99
C PRO A 11 -17.23 6.39 -8.45
N ALA A 12 -18.22 6.77 -9.27
CA ALA A 12 -18.01 7.07 -10.70
C ALA A 12 -16.92 8.13 -10.90
N GLU A 13 -16.85 9.12 -10.02
CA GLU A 13 -15.81 10.15 -10.00
C GLU A 13 -14.38 9.59 -9.92
N VAL A 14 -14.18 8.43 -9.29
CA VAL A 14 -12.87 7.77 -9.24
C VAL A 14 -12.54 7.19 -10.60
N LEU A 15 -13.49 6.54 -11.28
CA LEU A 15 -13.26 5.97 -12.61
C LEU A 15 -13.01 7.06 -13.65
N ASP A 16 -13.73 8.18 -13.56
CA ASP A 16 -13.54 9.34 -14.43
C ASP A 16 -12.15 9.98 -14.21
N ASP A 17 -11.72 10.13 -12.96
CA ASP A 17 -10.40 10.67 -12.63
C ASP A 17 -9.29 9.71 -13.10
N VAL A 18 -9.44 8.40 -12.90
CA VAL A 18 -8.51 7.39 -13.43
C VAL A 18 -8.42 7.50 -14.95
N ALA A 19 -9.55 7.54 -15.66
CA ALA A 19 -9.57 7.64 -17.12
C ALA A 19 -8.87 8.90 -17.64
N SER A 20 -9.09 10.03 -16.94
CA SER A 20 -8.43 11.30 -17.21
C SER A 20 -6.90 11.21 -17.02
N VAL A 21 -6.44 10.68 -15.88
CA VAL A 21 -5.01 10.58 -15.56
C VAL A 21 -4.28 9.60 -16.48
N VAL A 22 -4.89 8.45 -16.81
CA VAL A 22 -4.25 7.44 -17.67
C VAL A 22 -4.40 7.74 -19.16
N GLY A 23 -5.30 8.65 -19.53
CA GLY A 23 -5.60 9.00 -20.92
C GLY A 23 -6.22 7.84 -21.72
N ALA A 24 -6.99 6.98 -21.06
CA ALA A 24 -7.65 5.83 -21.69
C ALA A 24 -9.00 5.54 -21.01
N GLU A 25 -9.94 4.98 -21.77
CA GLU A 25 -11.20 4.51 -21.19
C GLU A 25 -10.94 3.38 -20.17
N VAL A 26 -11.70 3.40 -19.08
CA VAL A 26 -11.58 2.45 -17.97
C VAL A 26 -12.91 1.73 -17.79
N THR A 27 -12.87 0.40 -17.86
CA THR A 27 -14.04 -0.45 -17.59
C THR A 27 -13.81 -1.24 -16.31
N LEU A 28 -14.70 -1.09 -15.32
CA LEU A 28 -14.70 -1.89 -14.11
C LEU A 28 -15.15 -3.33 -14.42
N LEU A 29 -14.34 -4.33 -14.08
CA LEU A 29 -14.64 -5.73 -14.38
C LEU A 29 -15.20 -6.47 -13.16
N SER A 30 -14.43 -6.54 -12.08
CA SER A 30 -14.79 -7.32 -10.89
C SER A 30 -13.99 -6.90 -9.66
N ARG A 31 -14.51 -7.21 -8.47
CA ARG A 31 -13.71 -7.17 -7.24
C ARG A 31 -12.78 -8.38 -7.22
N LEU A 32 -11.51 -8.17 -6.90
CA LEU A 32 -10.55 -9.26 -6.71
C LEU A 32 -10.79 -9.92 -5.35
N PRO A 33 -10.71 -11.27 -5.28
CA PRO A 33 -10.82 -11.99 -4.02
C PRO A 33 -9.57 -11.72 -3.18
N GLY A 34 -9.67 -10.82 -2.20
CA GLY A 34 -8.57 -10.43 -1.32
C GLY A 34 -8.51 -8.91 -1.09
N GLY A 35 -7.68 -8.49 -0.13
CA GLY A 35 -7.50 -7.09 0.26
C GLY A 35 -8.28 -6.73 1.53
N VAL A 36 -7.55 -6.62 2.65
CA VAL A 36 -8.11 -6.38 3.99
C VAL A 36 -8.49 -4.90 4.21
N ASN A 37 -7.90 -3.97 3.45
CA ASN A 37 -8.04 -2.53 3.70
C ASN A 37 -9.12 -1.88 2.82
N ALA A 38 -8.78 -1.52 1.59
CA ALA A 38 -9.64 -0.74 0.68
C ALA A 38 -10.37 -1.60 -0.38
N GLY A 39 -10.24 -2.92 -0.30
CA GLY A 39 -10.53 -3.80 -1.43
C GLY A 39 -9.59 -3.57 -2.62
N ALA A 40 -9.80 -4.34 -3.68
CA ALA A 40 -9.08 -4.21 -4.95
C ALA A 40 -10.02 -4.56 -6.09
N MET A 41 -10.05 -3.72 -7.11
CA MET A 41 -10.89 -3.89 -8.28
C MET A 41 -10.04 -4.20 -9.50
N ARG A 42 -10.44 -5.19 -10.28
CA ARG A 42 -9.89 -5.44 -11.60
C ARG A 42 -10.56 -4.50 -12.58
N VAL A 43 -9.75 -3.77 -13.35
CA VAL A 43 -10.22 -2.86 -14.40
C VAL A 43 -9.57 -3.22 -15.74
N GLN A 44 -10.26 -2.93 -16.83
CA GLN A 44 -9.72 -2.97 -18.18
C GLN A 44 -9.43 -1.54 -18.64
N LEU A 45 -8.23 -1.34 -19.20
CA LEU A 45 -7.83 -0.08 -19.80
C LEU A 45 -7.86 -0.25 -21.32
N ALA A 46 -8.52 0.68 -22.04
CA ALA A 46 -8.60 0.59 -23.49
C ALA A 46 -7.21 0.54 -24.14
N GLY A 47 -6.99 -0.45 -25.00
CA GLY A 47 -5.71 -0.67 -25.68
C GLY A 47 -4.58 -1.20 -24.80
N ARG A 48 -4.84 -1.63 -23.56
CA ARG A 48 -3.83 -2.15 -22.63
C ARG A 48 -4.32 -3.42 -21.92
N ALA A 49 -3.40 -4.07 -21.22
CA ALA A 49 -3.73 -5.18 -20.33
C ALA A 49 -4.60 -4.71 -19.16
N ASN A 50 -5.22 -5.67 -18.47
CA ASN A 50 -5.97 -5.40 -17.25
C ASN A 50 -5.06 -4.81 -16.17
N ALA A 51 -5.67 -4.04 -15.28
CA ALA A 51 -5.01 -3.39 -14.16
C ALA A 51 -5.78 -3.65 -12.86
N VAL A 52 -5.14 -3.33 -11.74
CA VAL A 52 -5.74 -3.32 -10.41
C VAL A 52 -5.89 -1.88 -9.95
N LEU A 53 -7.13 -1.48 -9.69
CA LEU A 53 -7.49 -0.22 -9.08
C LEU A 53 -7.75 -0.45 -7.59
N LYS A 54 -7.05 0.30 -6.75
CA LYS A 54 -7.38 0.44 -5.33
C LYS A 54 -7.75 1.89 -5.06
N ALA A 55 -8.89 2.10 -4.43
CA ALA A 55 -9.34 3.42 -4.03
C ALA A 55 -9.87 3.36 -2.60
N GLU A 56 -9.52 4.34 -1.79
CA GLU A 56 -9.92 4.44 -0.41
C GLU A 56 -10.40 5.86 -0.08
N PRO A 57 -11.36 6.00 0.86
CA PRO A 57 -11.81 7.31 1.30
C PRO A 57 -10.62 8.15 1.76
N ARG A 58 -10.65 9.44 1.42
CA ARG A 58 -9.61 10.37 1.82
C ARG A 58 -9.66 10.60 3.33
N ALA A 59 -8.73 9.98 4.05
CA ALA A 59 -8.67 10.06 5.51
C ALA A 59 -8.13 11.41 6.04
N HIS A 60 -7.21 12.05 5.31
CA HIS A 60 -6.57 13.31 5.72
C HIS A 60 -6.02 14.11 4.52
N PRO A 61 -5.66 15.40 4.71
CA PRO A 61 -5.18 16.26 3.62
C PRO A 61 -3.97 15.70 2.87
N ASN A 62 -3.01 15.09 3.57
CA ASN A 62 -1.75 14.61 3.00
C ASN A 62 -1.83 13.20 2.38
N HIS A 63 -3.03 12.60 2.30
CA HIS A 63 -3.17 11.21 1.88
C HIS A 63 -2.64 10.97 0.45
N LEU A 64 -2.88 11.91 -0.46
CA LEU A 64 -2.32 11.85 -1.82
C LEU A 64 -0.78 11.89 -1.82
N ASP A 65 -0.18 12.73 -0.99
CA ASP A 65 1.29 12.85 -0.91
C ASP A 65 1.93 11.55 -0.39
N GLU A 66 1.27 10.88 0.55
CA GLU A 66 1.68 9.56 1.04
C GLU A 66 1.60 8.49 -0.05
N THR A 67 0.53 8.49 -0.86
CA THR A 67 0.39 7.56 -2.00
C THR A 67 1.41 7.85 -3.10
N LEU A 68 1.67 9.12 -3.41
CA LEU A 68 2.72 9.53 -4.37
C LEU A 68 4.12 9.16 -3.85
N ARG A 69 4.37 9.25 -2.54
CA ARG A 69 5.58 8.73 -1.93
C ARG A 69 5.68 7.21 -2.11
N ALA A 70 4.61 6.47 -1.86
CA ALA A 70 4.60 5.02 -2.06
C ALA A 70 4.92 4.64 -3.52
N GLN A 71 4.39 5.39 -4.49
CA GLN A 71 4.73 5.22 -5.91
C GLN A 71 6.24 5.35 -6.16
N ARG A 72 6.88 6.42 -5.67
CA ARG A 72 8.32 6.64 -5.85
C ARG A 72 9.18 5.54 -5.22
N VAL A 73 8.78 5.04 -4.05
CA VAL A 73 9.43 3.89 -3.39
C VAL A 73 9.29 2.63 -4.25
N VAL A 74 8.10 2.36 -4.79
CA VAL A 74 7.85 1.22 -5.69
C VAL A 74 8.72 1.32 -6.95
N GLU A 75 8.76 2.48 -7.60
CA GLU A 75 9.59 2.72 -8.79
C GLU A 75 11.08 2.56 -8.49
N HIS A 76 11.54 3.07 -7.34
CA HIS A 76 12.91 2.90 -6.87
C HIS A 76 13.30 1.43 -6.67
N MET A 77 12.43 0.65 -6.04
CA MET A 77 12.65 -0.78 -5.81
C MET A 77 12.56 -1.61 -7.09
N ARG A 78 11.62 -1.28 -7.99
CA ARG A 78 11.53 -1.94 -9.31
C ARG A 78 12.81 -1.78 -10.13
N ARG A 79 13.41 -0.58 -10.13
CA ARG A 79 14.71 -0.34 -10.80
C ARG A 79 15.86 -1.19 -10.26
N ARG A 80 15.69 -1.80 -9.09
CA ARG A 80 16.65 -2.70 -8.44
C ARG A 80 16.30 -4.18 -8.55
N GLY A 81 15.24 -4.51 -9.30
CA GLY A 81 14.82 -5.89 -9.52
C GLY A 81 13.77 -6.41 -8.54
N TYR A 82 13.20 -5.55 -7.68
CA TYR A 82 12.13 -5.99 -6.78
C TYR A 82 10.88 -6.34 -7.61
N PRO A 83 10.30 -7.56 -7.47
CA PRO A 83 9.26 -8.07 -8.35
C PRO A 83 7.85 -7.56 -7.96
N THR A 84 7.70 -6.25 -7.81
CA THR A 84 6.40 -5.59 -7.54
C THR A 84 5.76 -5.09 -8.85
N PRO A 85 4.42 -5.14 -9.01
CA PRO A 85 3.73 -4.61 -10.19
C PRO A 85 4.07 -3.13 -10.47
N ALA A 86 4.06 -2.70 -11.73
CA ALA A 86 4.25 -1.29 -12.04
C ALA A 86 3.03 -0.49 -11.57
N TRP A 87 3.26 0.68 -10.98
CA TRP A 87 2.20 1.64 -10.74
C TRP A 87 1.98 2.43 -12.02
N LEU A 88 0.75 2.37 -12.53
CA LEU A 88 0.31 2.96 -13.79
C LEU A 88 -0.23 4.38 -13.60
N GLY A 89 -0.66 4.70 -12.38
CA GLY A 89 -1.16 6.03 -12.03
C GLY A 89 -1.53 6.14 -10.56
N VAL A 90 -1.56 7.38 -10.08
CA VAL A 90 -2.02 7.78 -8.75
C VAL A 90 -2.85 9.05 -8.93
N GLY A 91 -3.94 9.16 -8.19
CA GLY A 91 -4.78 10.35 -8.21
C GLY A 91 -5.67 10.45 -6.98
N ALA A 92 -6.47 11.50 -6.96
CA ALA A 92 -7.42 11.74 -5.88
C ALA A 92 -8.61 12.54 -6.39
N THR A 93 -9.79 12.17 -5.91
CA THR A 93 -11.00 12.97 -6.03
C THR A 93 -11.18 13.81 -4.76
N ALA A 94 -12.31 14.52 -4.67
CA ALA A 94 -12.70 15.17 -3.43
C ALA A 94 -12.86 14.16 -2.26
N THR A 95 -13.24 12.93 -2.57
CA THR A 95 -13.64 11.93 -1.56
C THR A 95 -12.67 10.76 -1.42
N HIS A 96 -11.86 10.44 -2.44
CA HIS A 96 -11.00 9.25 -2.46
C HIS A 96 -9.57 9.56 -2.90
N VAL A 97 -8.63 8.74 -2.44
CA VAL A 97 -7.31 8.60 -3.04
C VAL A 97 -7.24 7.23 -3.70
N TRP A 98 -6.62 7.15 -4.88
CA TRP A 98 -6.52 5.90 -5.62
C TRP A 98 -5.13 5.69 -6.20
N HIS A 99 -4.79 4.43 -6.42
CA HIS A 99 -3.66 4.03 -7.24
C HIS A 99 -4.06 2.89 -8.18
N LEU A 100 -3.44 2.90 -9.35
CA LEU A 100 -3.63 1.93 -10.41
C LEU A 100 -2.30 1.21 -10.64
N MET A 101 -2.33 -0.11 -10.75
CA MET A 101 -1.12 -0.92 -10.98
C MET A 101 -1.38 -2.05 -11.98
N ASP A 102 -0.32 -2.63 -12.53
CA ASP A 102 -0.41 -3.80 -13.39
C ASP A 102 -1.19 -4.93 -12.70
N PHE A 103 -2.06 -5.60 -13.46
CA PHE A 103 -2.59 -6.89 -13.06
C PHE A 103 -1.56 -7.98 -13.34
N VAL A 104 -1.06 -8.62 -12.28
CA VAL A 104 -0.19 -9.79 -12.41
C VAL A 104 -1.06 -11.04 -12.45
N ASP A 105 -1.01 -11.74 -13.58
CA ASP A 105 -1.69 -13.03 -13.76
C ASP A 105 -0.87 -14.14 -13.10
N ALA A 106 -0.98 -14.24 -11.78
CA ALA A 106 -0.32 -15.24 -10.97
C ALA A 106 -1.27 -15.81 -9.90
N ALA A 107 -0.92 -16.99 -9.39
CA ALA A 107 -1.61 -17.62 -8.28
C ALA A 107 -0.81 -17.45 -6.98
N PRO A 108 -1.48 -17.32 -5.82
CA PRO A 108 -0.81 -17.41 -4.53
C PRO A 108 -0.05 -18.75 -4.41
N ALA A 109 1.11 -18.73 -3.77
CA ALA A 109 1.80 -19.97 -3.43
C ALA A 109 0.96 -20.79 -2.43
N PRO A 110 0.60 -22.05 -2.75
CA PRO A 110 -0.25 -22.86 -1.88
C PRO A 110 0.49 -23.37 -0.62
N GLU A 111 1.81 -23.43 -0.68
CA GLU A 111 2.68 -23.89 0.41
C GLU A 111 4.02 -23.15 0.40
N LEU A 112 4.68 -23.11 1.55
CA LEU A 112 6.01 -22.54 1.70
C LEU A 112 7.06 -23.62 1.45
N THR A 113 7.60 -23.67 0.23
CA THR A 113 8.67 -24.61 -0.14
C THR A 113 10.05 -24.00 0.13
N PRO A 114 11.12 -24.82 0.23
CA PRO A 114 12.49 -24.30 0.37
C PRO A 114 12.86 -23.28 -0.72
N SER A 115 12.47 -23.52 -1.98
CA SER A 115 12.73 -22.58 -3.08
C SER A 115 11.98 -21.26 -2.92
N ILE A 116 10.75 -21.27 -2.39
CA ILE A 116 10.02 -20.03 -2.10
C ILE A 116 10.69 -19.29 -0.93
N VAL A 117 11.16 -20.00 0.10
CA VAL A 117 11.92 -19.39 1.20
C VAL A 117 13.18 -18.70 0.67
N GLU A 118 13.95 -19.36 -0.19
CA GLU A 118 15.14 -18.77 -0.83
C GLU A 118 14.78 -17.48 -1.58
N GLN A 119 13.74 -17.49 -2.40
CA GLN A 119 13.27 -16.29 -3.12
C GLN A 119 12.81 -15.17 -2.16
N LEU A 120 12.11 -15.50 -1.08
CA LEU A 120 11.68 -14.53 -0.07
C LEU A 120 12.89 -13.91 0.65
N MET A 121 13.91 -14.72 0.95
CA MET A 121 15.17 -14.24 1.53
C MET A 121 15.90 -13.29 0.57
N GLU A 122 16.01 -13.66 -0.71
CA GLU A 122 16.60 -12.78 -1.74
C GLU A 122 15.86 -11.43 -1.83
N ILE A 123 14.53 -11.44 -1.72
CA ILE A 123 13.71 -10.23 -1.71
C ILE A 123 13.99 -9.37 -0.47
N ILE A 124 14.15 -9.98 0.71
CA ILE A 124 14.48 -9.26 1.95
C ILE A 124 15.87 -8.64 1.86
N GLU A 125 16.87 -9.41 1.39
CA GLU A 125 18.23 -8.90 1.20
C GLU A 125 18.26 -7.76 0.18
N LEU A 126 17.44 -7.83 -0.88
CA LEU A 126 17.30 -6.75 -1.84
C LEU A 126 16.78 -5.44 -1.21
N GLN A 127 15.94 -5.51 -0.18
CA GLN A 127 15.43 -4.33 0.51
C GLN A 127 16.47 -3.67 1.42
N ALA A 128 17.52 -4.40 1.82
CA ALA A 128 18.54 -3.89 2.73
C ALA A 128 19.23 -2.63 2.16
N GLY A 129 19.23 -1.56 2.95
CA GLY A 129 19.86 -0.28 2.58
C GLY A 129 19.14 0.50 1.47
N GLN A 130 17.94 0.08 1.03
CA GLN A 130 17.25 0.72 -0.10
C GLN A 130 16.31 1.86 0.27
N ALA A 131 16.32 2.34 1.52
CA ALA A 131 15.53 3.49 1.93
C ALA A 131 15.87 4.71 1.05
N SER A 132 14.90 5.19 0.28
CA SER A 132 15.08 6.32 -0.64
C SER A 132 14.46 7.63 -0.15
N GLU A 133 13.57 7.56 0.83
CA GLU A 133 12.81 8.70 1.33
C GLU A 133 12.64 8.60 2.85
N PRO A 134 12.72 9.74 3.58
CA PRO A 134 12.46 9.75 5.01
C PRO A 134 11.02 9.31 5.29
N TYR A 135 10.84 8.53 6.35
CA TYR A 135 9.52 8.11 6.80
C TYR A 135 9.54 7.79 8.28
N ASP A 136 8.51 8.24 8.97
CA ASP A 136 8.27 7.89 10.36
C ASP A 136 7.66 6.48 10.43
N HIS A 137 8.50 5.48 10.18
CA HIS A 137 8.14 4.07 10.31
C HIS A 137 7.61 3.73 11.71
N TRP A 138 8.05 4.49 12.72
CA TRP A 138 7.59 4.35 14.10
C TRP A 138 6.11 4.70 14.22
N SER A 139 5.73 5.90 13.77
CA SER A 139 4.33 6.37 13.86
C SER A 139 3.39 5.49 13.05
N TYR A 140 3.83 5.01 11.88
CA TYR A 140 3.07 4.05 11.09
C TYR A 140 2.91 2.69 11.81
N ALA A 141 3.99 2.09 12.31
CA ALA A 141 3.94 0.81 13.02
C ALA A 141 3.08 0.89 14.29
N TRP A 142 3.17 2.01 15.01
CA TRP A 142 2.31 2.29 16.17
C TRP A 142 0.84 2.32 15.79
N ARG A 143 0.48 3.08 14.75
CA ARG A 143 -0.90 3.16 14.25
C ARG A 143 -1.44 1.82 13.80
N VAL A 144 -0.63 1.02 13.10
CA VAL A 144 -1.04 -0.33 12.65
C VAL A 144 -1.29 -1.25 13.85
N ALA A 145 -0.42 -1.22 14.86
CA ALA A 145 -0.54 -2.12 16.01
C ALA A 145 -1.60 -1.71 17.03
N THR A 146 -1.89 -0.41 17.14
CA THR A 146 -2.76 0.14 18.20
C THR A 146 -4.07 0.72 17.68
N GLY A 147 -4.16 1.01 16.38
CA GLY A 147 -5.27 1.78 15.80
C GLY A 147 -5.25 3.27 16.18
N GLN A 148 -4.20 3.76 16.85
CA GLN A 148 -4.11 5.14 17.36
C GLN A 148 -2.98 5.93 16.67
N GLU A 149 -3.16 7.23 16.49
CA GLU A 149 -2.05 8.10 16.09
C GLU A 149 -1.02 8.19 17.23
N SER A 150 0.26 8.07 16.89
CA SER A 150 1.36 8.31 17.82
C SER A 150 1.44 9.81 18.09
N ALA A 151 0.97 10.26 19.25
CA ALA A 151 1.30 11.60 19.70
C ALA A 151 2.78 11.62 20.07
N VAL A 152 3.64 12.09 19.16
CA VAL A 152 5.08 12.28 19.41
C VAL A 152 5.34 13.40 20.45
N ALA A 153 4.29 14.01 21.01
CA ALA A 153 4.39 15.01 22.07
C ALA A 153 3.49 14.65 23.27
N GLY A 154 4.12 13.99 24.25
CA GLY A 154 3.74 13.85 25.66
C GLY A 154 2.30 14.17 26.07
N LEU A 155 1.46 13.13 26.13
CA LEU A 155 0.36 13.00 27.08
C LEU A 155 0.27 11.53 27.50
N ASP A 156 0.02 11.28 28.80
CA ASP A 156 -0.14 9.96 29.41
C ASP A 156 -1.22 9.15 28.68
N PHE A 157 -0.80 8.22 27.82
CA PHE A 157 -1.68 7.14 27.37
C PHE A 157 -1.67 6.05 28.45
N ASN A 158 -2.85 5.58 28.85
CA ASN A 158 -2.96 4.31 29.57
C ASN A 158 -2.61 3.17 28.59
N GLU A 159 -1.32 2.95 28.38
CA GLU A 159 -0.79 1.86 27.55
C GLU A 159 -1.10 0.52 28.21
N THR A 160 -1.53 -0.48 27.43
CA THR A 160 -1.50 -1.87 27.92
C THR A 160 -0.03 -2.34 28.03
N PRO A 161 0.26 -3.38 28.84
CA PRO A 161 1.61 -3.95 28.91
C PRO A 161 2.18 -4.33 27.53
N GLU A 162 1.35 -4.83 26.62
CA GLU A 162 1.71 -5.21 25.26
C GLU A 162 2.07 -3.98 24.41
N GLN A 163 1.30 -2.90 24.49
CA GLN A 163 1.60 -1.64 23.80
C GLN A 163 2.90 -1.01 24.30
N SER A 164 3.15 -1.09 25.61
CA SER A 164 4.37 -0.59 26.23
C SER A 164 5.61 -1.43 25.82
N LEU A 165 5.48 -2.75 25.75
CA LEU A 165 6.52 -3.66 25.21
C LEU A 165 6.79 -3.42 23.73
N LEU A 166 5.74 -3.17 22.93
CA LEU A 166 5.88 -2.80 21.53
C LEU A 166 6.62 -1.49 21.39
N ARG A 167 6.23 -0.43 22.14
CA ARG A 167 6.92 0.86 22.12
C ARG A 167 8.40 0.70 22.42
N GLN A 168 8.75 -0.04 23.48
CA GLN A 168 10.14 -0.27 23.85
C GLN A 168 10.91 -1.06 22.80
N SER A 169 10.27 -2.05 22.16
CA SER A 169 10.88 -2.84 21.09
C SER A 169 11.17 -1.99 19.85
N VAL A 170 10.21 -1.14 19.44
CA VAL A 170 10.36 -0.28 18.26
C VAL A 170 11.30 0.90 18.53
N ALA A 171 11.34 1.46 19.74
CA ALA A 171 12.32 2.50 20.14
C ALA A 171 13.78 2.00 20.13
N ARG A 172 14.00 0.68 20.15
CA ARG A 172 15.31 0.05 20.00
C ARG A 172 15.69 -0.24 18.54
N LEU A 173 14.74 -0.13 17.61
CA LEU A 173 15.06 -0.11 16.19
C LEU A 173 15.83 1.18 15.95
N SER A 174 17.05 1.07 15.44
CA SER A 174 17.92 2.22 15.18
C SER A 174 17.18 3.24 14.32
N GLY A 175 16.78 4.35 14.94
CA GLY A 175 16.36 5.54 14.21
C GLY A 175 17.54 5.95 13.35
N TYR A 176 17.31 6.06 12.04
CA TYR A 176 18.26 6.38 10.99
C TYR A 176 19.13 5.20 10.48
N SER A 177 18.98 4.92 9.19
CA SER A 177 20.10 4.45 8.37
C SER A 177 21.12 5.59 8.30
N SER A 178 22.38 5.32 8.64
CA SER A 178 23.48 6.30 8.54
C SER A 178 23.79 6.73 7.10
N VAL A 179 23.17 6.10 6.09
CA VAL A 179 23.31 6.44 4.67
C VAL A 179 22.39 7.59 4.24
N VAL A 180 21.43 7.98 5.08
CA VAL A 180 20.41 9.01 4.77
C VAL A 180 20.32 10.05 5.90
N SER A 181 21.46 10.38 6.53
CA SER A 181 21.55 11.52 7.47
C SER A 181 21.89 12.81 6.77
#